data_AF-A0A356FCJ8-F1
#
_entry.id   AF-A0A356FCJ8-F1
#
_cell.length_a   1.000
_cell.length_b   1.000
_cell.length_c   1.000
_cell.angle_alpha   90.00
_cell.angle_beta   90.00
_cell.angle_gamma   90.00
#
_symmetry.space_group_name_H-M   'P 1'
#
loop_
_entity.id
_entity.type
_entity.pdbx_description
1 polymer ?
#
loop_
_entity_poly.entity_id
_entity_poly.type
_entity_poly.pdbx_seq_one_letter_code
_entity_poly.pdbx_strand_id
1 'polypeptide(L)' 'MSKSTVLVVEDEEDILEVIQYNLQQEGYEVACCMDGLQGLEQA' A
#
# COMPACT_ATOMS: atom_id res chain seq x y z
N MET A 1 7.91 -3.55 -18.13
CA MET A 1 7.65 -2.28 -17.43
C MET A 1 7.15 -2.66 -16.06
N SER A 2 7.88 -2.38 -14.98
CA SER A 2 7.28 -2.45 -13.64
C SER A 2 6.17 -1.40 -13.58
N LYS A 3 4.99 -1.76 -13.08
CA LYS A 3 3.95 -0.77 -12.81
C LYS A 3 4.44 0.20 -11.73
N SER A 4 3.85 1.38 -11.66
CA SER A 4 4.16 2.39 -10.65
C SER A 4 4.09 1.83 -9.22
N THR A 5 4.88 2.40 -8.32
CA THR A 5 4.77 2.11 -6.89
C THR A 5 3.53 2.80 -6.30
N VAL A 6 2.77 2.09 -5.47
CA VAL A 6 1.58 2.60 -4.78
C VAL A 6 1.83 2.57 -3.27
N LEU A 7 1.63 3.70 -2.60
CA LEU A 7 1.61 3.79 -1.13
C LEU A 7 0.16 3.73 -0.66
N VAL A 8 -0.16 2.75 0.18
CA VAL A 8 -1.48 2.57 0.81
C VAL A 8 -1.38 3.00 2.27
N VAL A 9 -2.30 3.88 2.68
CA VAL A 9 -2.46 4.35 4.06
C VAL A 9 -3.83 3.89 4.55
N GLU A 10 -3.88 2.95 5.48
CA GLU A 10 -5.12 2.32 5.97
C GLU A 10 -4.96 1.95 7.44
N ASP A 11 -5.92 2.30 8.30
CA ASP A 11 -5.84 2.10 9.75
C ASP A 11 -6.31 0.72 10.23
N GLU A 12 -6.94 -0.06 9.36
CA GLU A 12 -7.38 -1.43 9.61
C GLU A 12 -6.50 -2.46 8.87
N GLU A 13 -5.86 -3.37 9.63
CA GLU A 13 -4.86 -4.33 9.11
C GLU A 13 -5.47 -5.35 8.13
N ASP A 14 -6.69 -5.82 8.41
CA ASP A 14 -7.41 -6.76 7.55
C ASP A 14 -7.80 -6.14 6.20
N ILE A 15 -8.19 -4.87 6.19
CA ILE A 15 -8.45 -4.13 4.95
C ILE A 15 -7.14 -3.90 4.19
N LEU A 16 -6.07 -3.50 4.89
CA LEU A 16 -4.76 -3.23 4.30
C LEU A 16 -4.18 -4.46 3.58
N GLU A 17 -4.28 -5.65 4.19
CA GLU A 17 -3.84 -6.92 3.57
C GLU A 17 -4.61 -7.21 2.27
N VAL A 18 -5.93 -7.00 2.27
CA VAL A 18 -6.76 -7.22 1.08
C VAL A 18 -6.40 -6.26 -0.05
N ILE A 19 -6.20 -4.98 0.26
CA ILE A 19 -5.79 -3.96 -0.73
C ILE A 19 -4.41 -4.30 -1.29
N GLN A 20 -3.44 -4.60 -0.41
CA GLN A 20 -2.07 -4.95 -0.80
C GLN A 20 -2.08 -6.16 -1.74
N TYR A 21 -2.77 -7.24 -1.36
CA TYR A 21 -2.87 -8.45 -2.15
C TYR A 21 -3.42 -8.17 -3.55
N ASN A 22 -4.53 -7.43 -3.66
CA ASN A 22 -5.15 -7.12 -4.96
C ASN A 22 -4.22 -6.29 -5.87
N LEU A 23 -3.56 -5.27 -5.33
CA LEU A 23 -2.64 -4.42 -6.09
C LEU A 23 -1.38 -5.18 -6.53
N GLN A 24 -0.84 -6.03 -5.66
CA GLN A 24 0.29 -6.90 -6.01
C GLN A 24 -0.09 -7.91 -7.09
N GLN A 25 -1.28 -8.49 -7.02
CA GLN A 25 -1.81 -9.41 -8.06
C GLN A 25 -1.98 -8.71 -9.41
N GLU A 26 -2.30 -7.42 -9.41
CA GLU A 26 -2.29 -6.61 -10.63
C GLU A 26 -0.87 -6.26 -11.11
N GLY A 27 0.16 -6.53 -10.33
CA GLY A 27 1.57 -6.30 -10.69
C GLY A 27 2.12 -4.92 -10.31
N TYR A 28 1.48 -4.22 -9.36
CA TYR A 28 2.03 -3.01 -8.75
C TYR A 28 3.04 -3.36 -7.65
N GLU A 29 4.02 -2.49 -7.46
CA GLU A 29 4.82 -2.47 -6.24
C GLU A 29 4.01 -1.72 -5.18
N VAL A 30 3.85 -2.31 -3.99
CA VAL A 30 2.96 -1.77 -2.95
C VAL A 30 3.74 -1.56 -1.67
N ALA A 31 3.74 -0.32 -1.18
CA ALA A 31 4.14 0.04 0.18
C ALA A 31 2.90 0.31 1.02
N CYS A 32 2.94 -0.02 2.30
CA CYS A 32 1.80 0.07 3.20
C CYS A 32 2.21 0.79 4.50
N CYS A 33 1.28 1.53 5.07
CA CYS A 33 1.44 2.15 6.39
C CYS A 33 0.09 2.25 7.10
N MET A 34 0.12 2.27 8.44
CA MET A 34 -1.08 2.20 9.28
C MET A 34 -1.66 3.57 9.62
N ASP A 35 -0.91 4.64 9.32
CA ASP A 35 -1.31 5.99 9.67
C ASP A 35 -0.69 7.04 8.74
N GLY A 36 -1.30 8.22 8.72
CA GLY A 36 -0.89 9.30 7.84
C GLY A 36 0.49 9.89 8.14
N LEU A 37 1.00 9.79 9.37
CA LEU A 37 2.35 10.25 9.69
C LEU A 37 3.38 9.31 9.08
N GLN A 38 3.20 8.00 9.26
CA GLN A 38 4.02 6.98 8.60
C GLN A 38 3.95 7.12 7.08
N GLY A 39 2.76 7.37 6.53
CA GLY A 39 2.59 7.58 5.09
C GLY A 39 3.32 8.83 4.59
N LEU A 40 3.29 9.92 5.37
CA LEU A 40 4.00 11.15 5.05
C LEU A 40 5.52 10.97 5.08
N GLU A 41 6.05 10.16 6.00
CA GLU A 41 7.49 9.85 6.08
C GLU A 41 7.98 8.97 4.91
N GLN A 42 7.08 8.22 4.28
CA GLN A 42 7.38 7.29 3.19
C GLN A 42 7.19 7.87 1.77
N ALA A 43 6.65 9.09 1.65
CA ALA A 43 6.39 9.78 0.39
C ALA A 43 7.58 10.64 -0.07
#